data_AF-A0A959AR49-F1
#
_entry.id   AF-A0A959AR49-F1
#
_cell.length_a   1.000
_cell.length_b   1.000
_cell.length_c   1.000
_cell.angle_alpha   90.00
_cell.angle_beta   90.00
_cell.angle_gamma   90.00
#
_symmetry.space_group_name_H-M   'P 1'
#
loop_
_entity.id
_entity.type
_entity.pdbx_description
1 polymer ?
#
loop_
_entity_poly.entity_id
_entity_poly.type
_entity_poly.pdbx_seq_one_letter_code
_entity_poly.pdbx_strand_id
1 'polypeptide(L)'
;IPLDIAESLIGLANIHFQQEDFEMAVAELKEAIELATISGKKEQEMAAAEILYRIYKNRNDTKEALYYHETYRGLQDSLFNEKNTKEIARMEAGFEFEKEKQELEFAQQRRSAKEASVRRILWVALGLVGMALAIGIFYFRSKQKANAELNRLNKEILTQKAVVEEQKEKLEELDIAKSRFFTN
;
A
#
# COMPACT_ATOMS: atom_id res chain seq x y z
N ILE A 1 3.91 34.45 -27.78
CA ILE A 1 3.94 35.60 -28.72
C ILE A 1 3.66 36.91 -27.99
N PRO A 2 2.48 37.23 -27.42
CA PRO A 2 2.27 38.56 -26.78
C PRO A 2 3.09 38.76 -25.49
N LEU A 3 3.27 37.68 -24.70
CA LEU A 3 4.07 37.68 -23.47
C LEU A 3 5.55 37.99 -23.74
N ASP A 4 6.14 37.28 -24.69
CA ASP A 4 7.57 37.40 -25.01
C ASP A 4 7.89 38.82 -25.53
N ILE A 5 6.91 39.45 -26.20
CA ILE A 5 6.99 40.83 -26.67
C ILE A 5 6.93 41.80 -25.48
N ALA A 6 6.00 41.62 -24.53
CA ALA A 6 5.91 42.48 -23.35
C ALA A 6 7.20 42.46 -22.51
N GLU A 7 7.78 41.28 -22.28
CA GLU A 7 9.05 41.14 -21.55
C GLU A 7 10.21 41.78 -22.31
N SER A 8 10.27 41.60 -23.63
CA SER A 8 11.28 42.24 -24.49
C SER A 8 11.16 43.76 -24.49
N LEU A 9 9.94 44.30 -24.53
CA LEU A 9 9.67 45.75 -24.45
C LEU A 9 10.09 46.34 -23.11
N ILE A 10 9.85 45.64 -22.00
CA ILE A 10 10.34 46.05 -20.66
C ILE A 10 11.88 46.07 -20.64
N GLY A 11 12.52 45.10 -21.29
CA GLY A 11 13.97 45.05 -21.47
C GLY A 11 14.50 46.25 -22.26
N LEU A 12 13.90 46.54 -23.40
CA LEU A 12 14.25 47.70 -24.25
C LEU A 12 14.03 49.03 -23.52
N ALA A 13 12.90 49.17 -22.84
CA ALA A 13 12.59 50.37 -22.08
C ALA A 13 13.58 50.63 -20.95
N ASN A 14 14.11 49.59 -20.31
CA ASN A 14 15.18 49.74 -19.34
C ASN A 14 16.48 50.25 -19.97
N ILE A 15 16.79 49.84 -21.19
CA ILE A 15 17.96 50.34 -21.93
C ILE A 15 17.76 51.81 -22.29
N HIS A 16 16.60 52.18 -22.86
CA HIS A 16 16.28 53.57 -23.16
C HIS A 16 16.23 54.44 -21.90
N PHE A 17 15.73 53.92 -20.78
CA PHE A 17 15.76 54.58 -19.48
C PHE A 17 17.20 54.89 -19.01
N GLN A 18 18.14 53.95 -19.19
CA GLN A 18 19.55 54.16 -18.86
C GLN A 18 20.24 55.15 -19.81
N GLN A 19 19.76 55.25 -21.05
CA GLN A 19 20.22 56.22 -22.05
C GLN A 19 19.60 57.61 -21.88
N GLU A 20 18.78 57.81 -20.85
CA GLU A 20 17.99 59.02 -20.61
C GLU A 20 16.97 59.35 -21.72
N ASP A 21 16.72 58.41 -22.64
CA ASP A 21 15.62 58.48 -23.61
C ASP A 21 14.31 58.03 -22.96
N PHE A 22 13.83 58.91 -22.09
CA PHE A 22 12.63 58.65 -21.32
C PHE A 22 11.35 58.62 -22.20
N GLU A 23 11.34 59.26 -23.37
CA GLU A 23 10.16 59.25 -24.25
C GLU A 23 9.97 57.86 -24.88
N MET A 24 11.03 57.30 -25.46
CA MET A 24 11.01 55.93 -26.00
C MET A 24 10.69 54.91 -24.91
N ALA A 25 11.32 55.03 -23.74
CA ALA A 25 11.07 54.14 -22.62
C ALA A 25 9.60 54.15 -22.18
N VAL A 26 8.96 55.32 -22.10
CA VAL A 26 7.53 55.41 -21.73
C VAL A 26 6.63 54.76 -22.78
N ALA A 27 6.90 54.96 -24.08
CA ALA A 27 6.11 54.36 -25.16
C ALA A 27 6.15 52.83 -25.09
N GLU A 28 7.35 52.26 -24.98
CA GLU A 28 7.57 50.82 -24.89
C GLU A 28 6.95 50.21 -23.63
N LEU A 29 7.02 50.90 -22.48
CA LEU A 29 6.40 50.43 -21.23
C LEU A 29 4.87 50.47 -21.28
N LYS A 30 4.28 51.47 -21.94
CA LYS A 30 2.82 51.53 -22.12
C LYS A 30 2.31 50.40 -23.02
N GLU A 31 3.04 50.12 -24.10
CA GLU A 31 2.76 48.96 -24.96
C GLU A 31 2.94 47.64 -24.19
N ALA A 32 3.99 47.52 -23.38
CA ALA A 32 4.21 46.34 -22.54
C ALA A 32 3.08 46.13 -21.53
N ILE A 33 2.56 47.19 -20.90
CA ILE A 33 1.39 47.12 -20.01
C ILE A 33 0.16 46.64 -20.78
N GLU A 34 -0.13 47.20 -21.95
CA GLU A 34 -1.28 46.78 -22.76
C GLU A 34 -1.21 45.29 -23.10
N LEU A 35 -0.06 44.82 -23.59
CA LEU A 35 0.16 43.42 -23.91
C LEU A 35 0.09 42.52 -22.67
N ALA A 36 0.63 42.97 -21.54
CA ALA A 36 0.57 42.27 -20.27
C ALA A 36 -0.87 42.14 -19.76
N THR A 37 -1.65 43.22 -19.79
CA THR A 37 -3.06 43.23 -19.38
C THR A 37 -3.91 42.33 -20.27
N ILE A 38 -3.75 42.39 -21.60
CA ILE A 38 -4.45 41.49 -22.54
C ILE A 38 -4.09 40.02 -22.28
N SER A 39 -2.85 39.77 -21.89
CA SER A 39 -2.34 38.42 -21.62
C SER A 39 -2.60 37.94 -20.18
N GLY A 40 -3.17 38.78 -19.31
CA GLY A 40 -3.39 38.50 -17.89
C GLY A 40 -2.09 38.38 -17.07
N LYS A 41 -1.03 39.08 -17.48
CA LYS A 41 0.35 38.94 -16.99
C LYS A 41 0.70 40.05 -15.99
N LYS A 42 0.15 39.92 -14.79
CA LYS A 42 0.31 40.89 -13.69
C LYS A 42 1.77 41.15 -13.30
N GLU A 43 2.66 40.17 -13.46
CA GLU A 43 4.09 40.32 -13.12
C GLU A 43 4.78 41.31 -14.07
N GLN A 44 4.52 41.20 -15.37
CA GLN A 44 5.03 42.12 -16.38
C GLN A 44 4.39 43.51 -16.25
N GLU A 45 3.09 43.58 -15.95
CA GLU A 45 2.40 44.84 -15.66
C GLU A 45 2.99 45.55 -14.44
N MET A 46 3.27 44.80 -13.37
CA MET A 46 3.92 45.30 -12.15
C MET A 46 5.32 45.85 -12.46
N ALA A 47 6.14 45.09 -13.18
CA ALA A 47 7.50 45.49 -13.54
C ALA A 47 7.50 46.76 -14.41
N ALA A 48 6.61 46.85 -15.39
CA ALA A 48 6.48 48.03 -16.23
C ALA A 48 6.00 49.26 -15.45
N ALA A 49 5.02 49.10 -14.56
CA ALA A 49 4.53 50.16 -13.68
C ALA A 49 5.62 50.69 -12.73
N GLU A 50 6.49 49.81 -12.21
CA GLU A 50 7.63 50.22 -11.38
C GLU A 50 8.59 51.14 -12.14
N ILE A 51 8.91 50.79 -13.38
CA ILE A 51 9.83 51.58 -14.21
C ILE A 51 9.19 52.92 -14.60
N LEU A 52 7.90 52.94 -14.97
CA LEU A 52 7.16 54.18 -15.25
C LEU A 52 7.12 55.10 -14.03
N TYR A 53 6.88 54.57 -12.84
CA TYR A 53 6.98 55.34 -11.60
C TYR A 53 8.35 56.02 -11.46
N ARG A 54 9.45 55.28 -11.69
CA ARG A 54 10.81 55.83 -11.62
C ARG A 54 11.05 56.91 -12.67
N ILE A 55 10.57 56.72 -13.89
CA ILE A 55 10.68 57.71 -14.98
C ILE A 55 9.95 59.00 -14.61
N TYR A 56 8.67 58.91 -14.26
CA TYR A 56 7.86 60.09 -13.96
C TYR A 56 8.33 60.81 -12.68
N LYS A 57 8.84 60.05 -11.70
CA LYS A 57 9.50 60.62 -10.51
C LYS A 57 10.74 61.43 -10.89
N ASN A 58 11.60 60.91 -11.78
CA ASN A 58 12.78 61.63 -12.25
C ASN A 58 12.43 62.90 -13.04
N ARG A 59 11.29 62.89 -13.75
CA ARG A 59 10.75 64.04 -14.49
C ARG A 59 10.02 65.06 -13.61
N ASN A 60 9.93 64.83 -12.30
CA ASN A 60 9.11 65.61 -11.36
C ASN A 60 7.60 65.66 -11.71
N ASP A 61 7.12 64.72 -12.53
CA ASP A 61 5.70 64.55 -12.80
C ASP A 61 5.06 63.73 -11.67
N THR A 62 4.65 64.45 -10.63
CA THR A 62 4.13 63.83 -9.41
C THR A 62 2.83 63.06 -9.65
N LYS A 63 2.00 63.51 -10.60
CA LYS A 63 0.68 62.90 -10.85
C LYS A 63 0.85 61.51 -11.46
N GLU A 64 1.63 61.42 -12.54
CA GLU A 64 1.88 60.14 -13.20
C GLU A 64 2.73 59.22 -12.32
N ALA A 65 3.72 59.77 -11.60
CA ALA A 65 4.52 58.98 -10.66
C ALA A 65 3.64 58.33 -9.57
N LEU A 66 2.70 59.07 -8.97
CA LEU A 66 1.80 58.53 -7.96
C LEU A 66 0.91 57.43 -8.54
N TYR A 67 0.33 57.65 -9.72
CA TYR A 67 -0.52 56.66 -10.39
C TYR A 67 0.21 55.33 -10.61
N TYR A 68 1.42 55.37 -11.20
CA TYR A 68 2.18 54.14 -11.45
C TYR A 68 2.75 53.52 -10.18
N HIS A 69 3.00 54.32 -9.14
CA HIS A 69 3.37 53.80 -7.83
C HIS A 69 2.22 53.01 -7.18
N GLU A 70 1.02 53.57 -7.15
CA GLU A 70 -0.17 52.91 -6.60
C GLU A 70 -0.49 51.63 -7.39
N THR A 71 -0.38 51.69 -8.72
CA THR A 71 -0.55 50.53 -9.61
C THR A 71 0.45 49.42 -9.27
N TYR A 72 1.74 49.75 -9.20
CA TYR A 72 2.79 48.81 -8.81
C TYR A 72 2.51 48.17 -7.44
N ARG A 73 2.17 48.99 -6.44
CA ARG A 73 1.88 48.53 -5.07
C ARG A 73 0.68 47.58 -5.04
N GLY A 74 -0.41 47.93 -5.72
CA GLY A 74 -1.60 47.07 -5.80
C GLY A 74 -1.32 45.73 -6.47
N LEU A 75 -0.55 45.74 -7.56
CA LEU A 75 -0.14 44.51 -8.25
C LEU A 75 0.79 43.65 -7.40
N GLN A 76 1.76 44.27 -6.70
CA GLN A 76 2.67 43.58 -5.79
C GLN A 76 1.91 42.87 -4.67
N ASP A 77 0.97 43.56 -4.03
CA ASP A 77 0.16 42.99 -2.94
C ASP A 77 -0.74 41.85 -3.47
N SER A 78 -1.34 42.01 -4.66
CA SER A 78 -2.13 40.95 -5.30
C SER A 78 -1.29 39.72 -5.62
N LEU A 79 -0.10 39.88 -6.21
CA LEU A 79 0.78 38.77 -6.59
C LEU A 79 1.32 38.03 -5.38
N PHE A 80 1.66 38.76 -4.31
CA PHE A 80 2.09 38.16 -3.05
C PHE A 80 0.98 37.31 -2.42
N ASN A 81 -0.25 37.82 -2.38
CA ASN A 81 -1.40 37.09 -1.86
C ASN A 81 -1.72 35.85 -2.70
N GLU A 82 -1.66 35.95 -4.03
CA GLU A 82 -1.87 34.82 -4.94
C GLU A 82 -0.81 33.73 -4.74
N LYS A 83 0.46 34.11 -4.64
CA LYS A 83 1.56 33.19 -4.36
C LYS A 83 1.39 32.47 -3.03
N ASN A 84 1.10 33.20 -1.96
CA ASN A 84 0.91 32.63 -0.63
C ASN A 84 -0.30 31.68 -0.60
N THR A 85 -1.41 32.06 -1.23
CA THR A 85 -2.61 31.21 -1.31
C THR A 85 -2.29 29.90 -2.02
N LYS A 86 -1.54 29.97 -3.14
CA LYS A 86 -1.10 28.78 -3.88
C LYS A 86 -0.14 27.91 -3.08
N GLU A 87 0.77 28.52 -2.31
CA GLU A 87 1.70 27.80 -1.45
C GLU A 87 0.97 27.07 -0.31
N ILE A 88 0.02 27.73 0.35
CA ILE A 88 -0.84 27.12 1.37
C ILE A 88 -1.63 25.94 0.79
N ALA A 89 -2.29 26.13 -0.36
CA ALA A 89 -3.05 25.06 -1.00
C ALA A 89 -2.16 23.87 -1.37
N ARG A 90 -0.91 24.12 -1.80
CA ARG A 90 0.07 23.06 -2.08
C ARG A 90 0.48 22.32 -0.82
N MET A 91 0.68 23.04 0.29
CA MET A 91 1.00 22.43 1.58
C MET A 91 -0.16 21.57 2.11
N GLU A 92 -1.39 22.07 2.04
CA GLU A 92 -2.59 21.33 2.43
C GLU A 92 -2.77 20.06 1.59
N ALA A 93 -2.63 20.15 0.26
CA ALA A 93 -2.69 18.99 -0.62
C ALA A 93 -1.59 17.96 -0.31
N GLY A 94 -0.37 18.43 -0.01
CA GLY A 94 0.74 17.56 0.39
C GLY A 94 0.50 16.86 1.73
N PHE A 95 -0.08 17.57 2.70
CA PHE A 95 -0.43 17.02 4.00
C PHE A 95 -1.54 15.96 3.90
N GLU A 96 -2.63 16.26 3.18
CA GLU A 96 -3.72 15.30 2.98
C GLU A 96 -3.25 14.05 2.21
N PHE A 97 -2.39 14.22 1.20
CA PHE A 97 -1.79 13.10 0.49
C PHE A 97 -0.94 12.21 1.40
N GLU A 98 -0.07 12.80 2.21
CA GLU A 98 0.77 12.06 3.14
C GLU A 98 -0.05 11.33 4.21
N LYS A 99 -1.14 11.95 4.69
CA LYS A 99 -2.08 11.33 5.61
C LYS A 99 -2.80 10.14 4.98
N GLU A 100 -3.35 10.28 3.77
CA GLU A 100 -4.01 9.18 3.05
C GLU A 100 -3.04 8.03 2.79
N LYS A 101 -1.80 8.34 2.42
CA LYS A 101 -0.74 7.35 2.23
C LYS A 101 -0.43 6.58 3.52
N GLN A 102 -0.31 7.26 4.66
CA GLN A 102 -0.09 6.61 5.96
C GLN A 102 -1.27 5.71 6.36
N GLU A 103 -2.50 6.16 6.13
CA GLU A 103 -3.70 5.35 6.39
C GLU A 103 -3.73 4.09 5.52
N LEU A 104 -3.36 4.22 4.24
CA LEU A 104 -3.26 3.10 3.30
C LEU A 104 -2.16 2.11 3.72
N GLU A 105 -0.97 2.60 4.07
CA GLU A 105 0.14 1.76 4.54
C GLU A 105 -0.25 0.99 5.82
N PHE A 106 -0.89 1.67 6.78
CA PHE A 106 -1.38 1.04 8.00
C PHE A 106 -2.45 -0.02 7.71
N ALA A 107 -3.40 0.26 6.82
CA ALA A 107 -4.42 -0.70 6.40
C ALA A 107 -3.81 -1.94 5.73
N GLN A 108 -2.79 -1.74 4.87
CA GLN A 108 -2.07 -2.82 4.22
C GLN A 108 -1.30 -3.70 5.22
N GLN A 109 -0.59 -3.09 6.19
CA GLN A 109 0.10 -3.82 7.25
C GLN A 109 -0.86 -4.65 8.10
N ARG A 110 -2.01 -4.07 8.46
CA ARG A 110 -3.05 -4.80 9.22
C ARG A 110 -3.62 -5.97 8.42
N ARG A 111 -3.84 -5.79 7.11
CA ARG A 111 -4.30 -6.85 6.22
C ARG A 111 -3.29 -7.98 6.11
N SER A 112 -2.01 -7.67 5.87
CA SER A 112 -0.96 -8.68 5.75
C SER A 112 -0.76 -9.47 7.05
N ALA A 113 -0.81 -8.80 8.22
CA ALA A 113 -0.77 -9.46 9.52
C ALA A 113 -1.96 -10.40 9.75
N LYS A 114 -3.17 -10.00 9.31
CA LYS A 114 -4.36 -10.86 9.38
C LYS A 114 -4.24 -12.08 8.46
N GLU A 115 -3.78 -11.90 7.24
CA GLU A 115 -3.54 -12.99 6.28
C GLU A 115 -2.49 -13.98 6.79
N ALA A 116 -1.40 -13.49 7.40
CA ALA A 116 -0.39 -14.33 8.04
C ALA A 116 -0.97 -15.14 9.21
N SER A 117 -1.83 -14.51 10.02
CA SER A 117 -2.51 -15.18 11.14
C SER A 117 -3.46 -16.28 10.67
N VAL A 118 -4.28 -15.99 9.64
CA VAL A 118 -5.16 -16.99 9.03
C VAL A 118 -4.35 -18.16 8.45
N ARG A 119 -3.27 -17.88 7.72
CA ARG A 119 -2.38 -18.91 7.17
C ARG A 119 -1.79 -19.79 8.27
N ARG A 120 -1.35 -19.21 9.39
CA ARG A 120 -0.86 -19.96 10.55
C ARG A 120 -1.93 -20.87 11.11
N ILE A 121 -3.16 -20.37 11.30
CA ILE A 121 -4.29 -21.17 11.78
C ILE A 121 -4.57 -22.34 10.83
N LEU A 122 -4.57 -22.10 9.51
CA LEU A 122 -4.76 -23.16 8.51
C LEU A 122 -3.68 -24.24 8.58
N TRP A 123 -2.40 -23.86 8.74
CA TRP A 123 -1.32 -24.84 8.89
C TRP A 123 -1.44 -25.66 10.17
N VAL A 124 -1.81 -25.02 11.28
CA VAL A 124 -2.07 -25.73 12.55
C VAL A 124 -3.25 -26.70 12.39
N ALA A 125 -4.36 -26.24 11.80
CA ALA A 125 -5.53 -27.08 11.56
C ALA A 125 -5.20 -28.28 10.66
N LEU A 126 -4.45 -28.05 9.58
CA LEU A 126 -4.01 -29.10 8.67
C LEU A 126 -3.11 -30.12 9.38
N GLY A 127 -2.19 -29.65 10.24
CA GLY A 127 -1.35 -30.51 11.07
C GLY A 127 -2.15 -31.38 12.03
N LEU A 128 -3.18 -30.81 12.69
CA LEU A 128 -4.07 -31.55 13.59
C LEU A 128 -4.87 -32.63 12.84
N VAL A 129 -5.41 -32.31 11.66
CA VAL A 129 -6.11 -33.29 10.81
C VAL A 129 -5.16 -34.41 10.40
N GLY A 130 -3.95 -34.08 9.96
CA GLY A 130 -2.92 -35.07 9.61
C GLY A 130 -2.55 -35.97 10.78
N MET A 131 -2.40 -35.41 11.97
CA MET A 131 -2.11 -36.16 13.20
C MET A 131 -3.27 -37.11 13.57
N ALA A 132 -4.52 -36.64 13.51
CA ALA A 132 -5.68 -37.48 13.77
C ALA A 132 -5.78 -38.66 12.79
N LEU A 133 -5.50 -38.42 11.50
CA LEU A 133 -5.45 -39.48 10.49
C LEU A 133 -4.32 -40.49 10.77
N ALA A 134 -3.13 -40.02 11.13
CA ALA A 134 -2.00 -40.89 11.47
C ALA A 134 -2.33 -41.80 12.67
N ILE A 135 -2.94 -41.24 13.73
CA ILE A 135 -3.42 -41.99 14.90
C ILE A 135 -4.48 -43.01 14.49
N GLY A 136 -5.46 -42.62 13.67
CA GLY A 136 -6.50 -43.52 13.17
C GLY A 136 -5.95 -44.70 12.37
N ILE A 137 -5.01 -44.44 11.46
CA ILE A 137 -4.33 -45.48 10.67
C ILE A 137 -3.51 -46.41 11.57
N PHE A 138 -2.75 -45.84 12.52
CA PHE A 138 -1.96 -46.61 13.48
C PHE A 138 -2.85 -47.53 14.34
N TYR A 139 -3.94 -46.99 14.87
CA TYR A 139 -4.92 -47.76 15.66
C TYR A 139 -5.55 -48.88 14.84
N PHE A 140 -5.97 -48.60 13.60
CA PHE A 140 -6.56 -49.60 12.72
C PHE A 140 -5.59 -50.74 12.38
N ARG A 141 -4.33 -50.42 12.09
CA ARG A 141 -3.28 -51.44 11.86
C ARG A 141 -2.97 -52.27 13.10
N SER A 142 -2.91 -51.62 14.27
CA SER A 142 -2.72 -52.31 15.55
C SER A 142 -3.85 -53.30 15.80
N LYS A 143 -5.10 -52.87 15.61
CA LYS A 143 -6.29 -53.71 15.77
C LYS A 143 -6.32 -54.88 14.79
N GLN A 144 -5.92 -54.67 13.53
CA GLN A 144 -5.82 -55.78 12.56
C GLN A 144 -4.79 -56.83 12.97
N LYS A 145 -3.62 -56.42 13.47
CA LYS A 145 -2.60 -57.35 13.99
C LYS A 145 -3.11 -58.12 15.20
N ALA A 146 -3.70 -57.41 16.17
CA ALA A 146 -4.28 -58.04 17.36
C ALA A 146 -5.37 -59.04 17.00
N ASN A 147 -6.27 -58.71 16.07
CA ASN A 147 -7.31 -59.62 15.60
C ASN A 147 -6.74 -60.83 14.85
N ALA A 148 -5.69 -60.64 14.03
CA ALA A 148 -5.04 -61.74 13.34
C ALA A 148 -4.38 -62.72 14.32
N GLU A 149 -3.72 -62.19 15.35
CA GLU A 149 -3.12 -62.99 16.41
C GLU A 149 -4.16 -63.71 17.28
N LEU A 150 -5.24 -63.01 17.64
CA LEU A 150 -6.37 -63.60 18.36
C LEU A 150 -7.01 -64.75 17.57
N ASN A 151 -7.17 -64.60 16.26
CA ASN A 151 -7.66 -65.66 15.38
C ASN A 151 -6.69 -66.84 15.28
N ARG A 152 -5.37 -66.59 15.30
CA ARG A 152 -4.35 -67.65 15.33
C ARG A 152 -4.42 -68.45 16.62
N LEU A 153 -4.46 -67.77 17.77
CA LEU A 153 -4.58 -68.40 19.08
C LEU A 153 -5.88 -69.18 19.24
N ASN A 154 -7.01 -68.63 18.76
CA ASN A 154 -8.29 -69.35 18.76
C ASN A 154 -8.21 -70.65 17.94
N LYS A 155 -7.57 -70.62 16.77
CA LYS A 155 -7.36 -71.83 15.97
C LYS A 155 -6.51 -72.85 16.73
N GLU A 156 -5.41 -72.43 17.34
CA GLU A 156 -4.51 -73.30 18.10
C GLU A 156 -5.21 -73.95 19.31
N ILE A 157 -6.01 -73.17 20.06
CA ILE A 157 -6.83 -73.68 21.15
C ILE A 157 -7.84 -74.73 20.65
N LEU A 158 -8.47 -74.50 19.49
CA LEU A 158 -9.41 -75.47 18.92
C LEU A 158 -8.73 -76.78 18.51
N THR A 159 -7.54 -76.72 17.90
CA THR A 159 -6.77 -77.93 17.59
C THR A 159 -6.32 -78.65 18.85
N GLN A 160 -5.84 -77.94 19.87
CA GLN A 160 -5.45 -78.55 21.15
C GLN A 160 -6.64 -79.23 21.82
N LYS A 161 -7.83 -78.61 21.82
CA LYS A 161 -9.05 -79.24 22.33
C LYS A 161 -9.41 -80.52 21.59
N ALA A 162 -9.33 -80.52 20.25
CA ALA A 162 -9.61 -81.71 19.46
C ALA A 162 -8.63 -82.87 19.78
N VAL A 163 -7.33 -82.55 19.93
CA VAL A 163 -6.31 -83.54 20.32
C VAL A 163 -6.58 -84.10 21.72
N VAL A 164 -6.96 -83.24 22.68
CA VAL A 164 -7.29 -83.68 24.04
C VAL A 164 -8.52 -84.59 24.03
N GLU A 165 -9.55 -84.27 23.26
CA GLU A 165 -10.74 -85.13 23.16
C GLU A 165 -10.40 -86.47 22.50
N GLU A 166 -9.58 -86.48 21.44
CA GLU A 166 -9.11 -87.71 20.81
C GLU A 166 -8.26 -88.57 21.76
N GLN A 167 -7.39 -87.94 22.57
CA GLN A 167 -6.61 -88.65 23.59
C GLN A 167 -7.52 -89.25 24.67
N LYS A 168 -8.57 -88.54 25.06
CA LYS A 168 -9.55 -89.00 26.03
C LYS A 168 -10.36 -90.18 25.50
N GLU A 169 -10.85 -90.12 24.26
CA GLU A 169 -11.53 -91.25 23.60
C GLU A 169 -10.62 -92.49 23.54
N LYS A 170 -9.36 -92.34 23.12
CA LYS A 170 -8.39 -93.45 23.09
C LYS A 170 -8.11 -94.02 24.48
N LEU A 171 -8.06 -93.19 25.52
CA LEU A 171 -7.91 -93.64 26.90
C LEU A 171 -9.14 -94.45 27.36
N GLU A 172 -10.34 -93.99 27.05
CA GLU A 172 -11.59 -94.72 27.35
C GLU A 172 -11.63 -96.06 26.60
N GLU A 173 -11.27 -96.09 25.32
CA GLU A 173 -11.14 -97.34 24.54
C GLU A 173 -10.11 -98.29 25.16
N LEU A 174 -8.94 -97.77 25.56
CA LEU A 174 -7.89 -98.55 26.20
C LEU A 174 -8.37 -99.12 27.54
N ASP A 175 -9.05 -98.34 28.37
CA ASP A 175 -9.62 -98.79 29.64
C ASP A 175 -10.70 -99.86 29.43
N ILE A 176 -11.56 -99.73 28.41
CA ILE A 176 -12.55 -100.75 28.03
C ILE A 176 -11.84 -102.03 27.56
N ALA A 177 -10.85 -101.92 26.68
CA ALA A 177 -10.09 -103.05 26.16
C ALA A 177 -9.34 -103.78 27.28
N LYS A 178 -8.68 -103.02 28.16
CA LYS A 178 -7.99 -103.52 29.35
C LYS A 178 -8.96 -104.25 30.28
N SER A 179 -10.11 -103.66 30.59
CA SER A 179 -11.15 -104.29 31.40
C SER A 179 -11.63 -105.61 30.81
N ARG A 180 -11.86 -105.67 29.48
CA ARG A 180 -12.21 -106.94 28.79
C ARG A 180 -11.10 -107.99 28.86
N PHE A 181 -9.84 -107.59 28.79
CA PHE A 181 -8.69 -108.51 28.84
C PHE A 181 -8.46 -109.09 30.24
N PHE A 182 -8.78 -108.36 31.31
CA PHE A 182 -8.64 -108.82 32.70
C PHE A 182 -9.87 -109.55 33.26
N THR A 183 -10.93 -109.74 32.47
CA THR A 183 -12.17 -110.42 32.89
C THR A 183 -12.33 -111.83 32.28
N ASN A 184 -11.31 -112.34 31.58
CA ASN A 184 -11.21 -113.73 31.10
C ASN A 184 -10.10 -114.49 31.83
#